data_AF-A0A5K1AT57-F1
#
_entry.id   AF-A0A5K1AT57-F1
#
_cell.length_a   1.000
_cell.length_b   1.000
_cell.length_c   1.000
_cell.angle_alpha   90.00
_cell.angle_beta   90.00
_cell.angle_gamma   90.00
#
_symmetry.space_group_name_H-M   'P 1'
#
loop_
_entity.id
_entity.type
_entity.pdbx_description
1 polymer ?
#
loop_
_entity_poly.entity_id
_entity_poly.type
_entity_poly.pdbx_seq_one_letter_code
_entity_poly.pdbx_strand_id
1 'polypeptide(L)' 'DCIGMVDGFHIPVTVAVECQGPFRNRKGSLSQNVMAACSFDSRFMYVLAGWEGSATDADVLQAALQDGFHVPA' A
#
# COMPACT_ATOMS: atom_id res chain seq x y z
N ASP A 1 8.74 -20.56 -4.02
CA ASP A 1 8.98 -19.10 -4.01
C ASP A 1 8.78 -18.54 -2.63
N CYS A 2 9.74 -17.75 -2.18
CA CYS A 2 9.71 -17.08 -0.89
C CYS A 2 9.56 -15.58 -1.12
N ILE A 3 8.77 -14.93 -0.26
CA ILE A 3 8.60 -13.47 -0.27
C ILE A 3 9.77 -12.86 0.49
N GLY A 4 10.52 -11.96 -0.15
CA GLY A 4 11.68 -11.29 0.42
C GLY A 4 11.33 -10.06 1.24
N MET A 5 10.26 -9.34 0.90
CA MET A 5 9.77 -8.17 1.64
C MET A 5 8.29 -7.92 1.36
N VAL A 6 7.55 -7.56 2.41
CA VAL A 6 6.18 -7.01 2.35
C VAL A 6 6.22 -5.71 3.14
N ASP A 7 5.93 -4.58 2.50
CA ASP A 7 5.90 -3.29 3.20
C ASP A 7 4.86 -2.36 2.60
N GLY A 8 4.37 -1.44 3.45
CA GLY A 8 3.54 -0.31 3.07
C GLY A 8 4.42 0.90 2.80
N PHE A 9 4.20 1.59 1.68
CA PHE A 9 4.88 2.85 1.40
C PHE A 9 3.94 3.88 0.78
N HIS A 10 4.18 5.15 1.09
CA HIS A 10 3.37 6.26 0.64
C HIS A 10 3.89 6.85 -0.68
N ILE A 11 3.04 6.85 -1.71
CA ILE A 11 3.32 7.54 -2.98
C ILE A 11 2.59 8.89 -2.98
N PRO A 12 3.26 10.02 -3.27
CA PRO A 12 2.61 11.32 -3.40
C PRO A 12 1.47 11.30 -4.44
N VAL A 13 0.36 11.96 -4.13
CA VAL A 13 -0.79 12.04 -5.04
C VAL A 13 -1.29 13.48 -5.15
N THR A 14 -1.84 13.83 -6.30
CA THR A 14 -2.56 15.09 -6.53
C THR A 14 -4.03 14.77 -6.77
N VAL A 15 -4.89 15.27 -5.89
CA VAL A 15 -6.35 15.11 -5.97
C VAL A 15 -7.02 16.46 -5.77
N ALA A 16 -8.26 16.59 -6.25
CA ALA A 16 -9.08 17.78 -6.06
C ALA A 16 -9.26 18.08 -4.56
N VAL A 17 -9.42 19.35 -4.20
CA VAL A 17 -9.39 19.83 -2.80
C VAL A 17 -10.45 19.13 -1.95
N GLU A 18 -11.64 18.95 -2.51
CA GLU A 18 -12.77 18.23 -1.92
C GLU A 18 -12.47 16.76 -1.62
N CYS A 19 -11.52 16.15 -2.34
CA CYS A 19 -11.11 14.76 -2.16
C CYS A 19 -9.87 14.61 -1.26
N GLN A 20 -9.22 15.70 -0.83
CA GLN A 20 -7.94 15.61 -0.12
C GLN A 20 -8.01 15.01 1.29
N GLY A 21 -9.18 15.02 1.93
CA GLY A 21 -9.35 14.57 3.31
C GLY A 21 -8.78 13.17 3.55
N PRO A 22 -9.26 12.14 2.83
CA PRO A 22 -8.76 10.78 2.97
C PRO A 22 -7.30 10.58 2.53
N PHE A 23 -6.85 11.28 1.48
CA PHE A 23 -5.47 11.12 0.98
C PHE A 23 -4.40 11.80 1.86
N ARG A 24 -4.81 12.47 2.94
CA ARG A 24 -3.87 13.13 3.85
C ARG A 24 -3.28 12.11 4.82
N ASN A 25 -1.98 11.91 4.75
CA ASN A 25 -1.28 11.03 5.68
C ASN A 25 -1.01 11.70 7.03
N ARG A 26 -0.47 10.91 7.97
CA ARG A 26 -0.11 11.37 9.33
C ARG A 26 0.88 12.55 9.35
N LYS A 27 1.69 12.72 8.31
CA LYS A 27 2.64 13.84 8.17
C LYS A 27 2.00 15.09 7.55
N GLY A 28 0.70 15.04 7.22
CA GLY A 28 -0.05 16.13 6.61
C GLY A 28 0.14 16.25 5.09
N SER A 29 0.94 15.37 4.47
CA SER A 29 1.14 15.33 3.03
C SER A 29 0.06 14.51 2.35
N LEU A 30 -0.23 14.83 1.08
CA LEU A 30 -1.13 14.02 0.25
C LEU A 30 -0.38 12.83 -0.33
N SER A 31 -0.90 11.64 -0.09
CA SER A 31 -0.34 10.40 -0.61
C SER A 31 -1.43 9.33 -0.74
N GLN A 32 -1.13 8.30 -1.52
CA GLN A 32 -1.80 7.00 -1.42
C GLN A 32 -0.92 6.03 -0.65
N ASN A 33 -1.51 5.13 0.12
CA ASN A 33 -0.79 4.01 0.72
C ASN A 33 -0.73 2.88 -0.32
N VAL A 34 0.46 2.33 -0.55
CA VAL A 34 0.69 1.23 -1.48
C VAL A 34 1.40 0.12 -0.73
N MET A 35 0.83 -1.08 -0.80
CA MET A 35 1.49 -2.26 -0.29
C MET A 35 2.11 -3.04 -1.44
N ALA A 36 3.37 -3.42 -1.29
CA ALA A 36 4.03 -4.29 -2.25
C ALA A 36 4.68 -5.47 -1.56
N ALA A 37 4.64 -6.61 -2.23
CA ALA A 37 5.43 -7.78 -1.88
C ALA A 37 6.41 -8.07 -3.02
N CYS A 38 7.66 -8.37 -2.69
CA CYS A 38 8.68 -8.73 -3.68
C CYS A 38 9.43 -10.01 -3.32
N SER A 39 9.98 -10.67 -4.33
CA SER A 39 10.91 -11.80 -4.14
C SER A 39 12.28 -11.30 -3.67
N PHE A 40 13.16 -12.22 -3.24
CA PHE A 40 14.56 -11.87 -2.90
C PHE A 40 15.34 -11.23 -4.06
N ASP A 41 14.95 -11.52 -5.31
CA ASP A 41 15.51 -10.88 -6.50
C ASP A 41 14.92 -9.48 -6.77
N SER A 42 14.22 -8.89 -5.80
CA SER A 42 13.56 -7.58 -5.89
C SER A 42 12.54 -7.48 -7.02
N ARG A 43 11.93 -8.59 -7.42
CA ARG A 43 10.82 -8.61 -8.39
C ARG A 43 9.51 -8.48 -7.64
N PHE A 44 8.68 -7.52 -8.04
CA PHE A 44 7.33 -7.40 -7.47
C PHE A 44 6.52 -8.66 -7.77
N MET A 45 6.05 -9.30 -6.71
CA MET A 45 5.14 -10.44 -6.76
C MET A 45 3.69 -10.00 -6.58
N TYR A 46 3.48 -8.90 -5.85
CA TYR A 46 2.17 -8.33 -5.60
C TYR A 46 2.28 -6.83 -5.34
N VAL A 47 1.31 -6.05 -5.82
CA VAL A 47 1.19 -4.62 -5.54
C VAL A 47 -0.29 -4.29 -5.39
N LEU A 48 -0.66 -3.74 -4.23
CA LEU A 48 -1.96 -3.15 -3.97
C LEU A 48 -1.79 -1.64 -3.85
N ALA A 49 -2.41 -0.90 -4.76
CA ALA A 49 -2.37 0.55 -4.82
C ALA A 49 -3.77 1.16 -4.68
N GLY A 50 -3.86 2.49 -4.61
CA GLY A 50 -5.12 3.21 -4.57
C GLY A 50 -5.74 3.38 -3.18
N TRP A 51 -5.09 2.89 -2.13
CA TRP A 51 -5.54 3.12 -0.76
C TRP A 51 -5.27 4.55 -0.32
N GLU A 52 -6.17 5.08 0.52
CA GLU A 52 -6.07 6.44 0.99
C GLU A 52 -4.80 6.63 1.85
N GLY A 53 -4.19 7.82 1.75
CA GLY A 53 -3.00 8.15 2.55
C GLY A 53 -3.23 8.14 4.06
N SER A 54 -4.48 8.20 4.52
CA SER A 54 -4.84 8.05 5.92
C SER A 54 -4.94 6.60 6.40
N ALA A 55 -5.02 5.62 5.49
CA ALA A 55 -5.16 4.20 5.82
C ALA A 55 -3.89 3.68 6.50
N THR A 56 -4.06 2.82 7.52
CA THR A 56 -2.93 2.20 8.20
C THR A 56 -2.38 1.03 7.38
N ASP A 57 -1.10 0.71 7.54
CA ASP A 57 -0.50 -0.44 6.83
C ASP A 57 -1.20 -1.77 7.16
N ALA A 58 -1.81 -1.87 8.35
CA ALA A 58 -2.61 -3.03 8.74
C ALA A 58 -3.92 -3.13 7.94
N ASP A 59 -4.59 -2.00 7.67
CA ASP A 59 -5.82 -1.97 6.86
C ASP A 59 -5.50 -2.37 5.41
N VAL A 60 -4.42 -1.83 4.85
CA VAL A 60 -3.97 -2.14 3.49
C VAL A 60 -3.50 -3.59 3.37
N LEU A 61 -2.82 -4.13 4.40
CA LEU A 61 -2.45 -5.55 4.45
C LEU A 61 -3.68 -6.45 4.50
N GLN A 62 -4.65 -6.12 5.35
CA GLN A 62 -5.88 -6.90 5.46
C GLN A 62 -6.64 -6.92 4.13
N ALA A 63 -6.67 -5.81 3.42
CA ALA A 63 -7.24 -5.74 2.08
C ALA A 63 -6.45 -6.55 1.06
N ALA A 64 -5.11 -6.51 1.11
CA ALA A 64 -4.27 -7.34 0.24
C ALA A 64 -4.56 -8.83 0.43
N LEU A 65 -4.67 -9.28 1.67
CA LEU A 65 -5.01 -10.67 1.99
C LEU A 65 -6.41 -11.06 1.49
N GLN A 66 -7.36 -10.12 1.46
CA GLN A 66 -8.70 -10.33 0.91
C GLN A 66 -8.75 -10.29 -0.63
N ASP A 67 -7.87 -9.50 -1.25
CA ASP A 67 -7.77 -9.34 -2.71
C ASP A 67 -7.00 -10.48 -3.39
N GLY A 68 -6.36 -11.37 -2.60
CA GLY A 68 -5.69 -12.56 -3.10
C GLY A 68 -4.17 -12.55 -2.95
N PHE A 69 -3.62 -11.66 -2.14
CA PHE A 69 -2.25 -11.80 -1.67
C PHE A 69 -2.16 -13.01 -0.73
N HIS A 70 -1.36 -14.01 -1.11
CA HIS A 70 -1.12 -15.20 -0.32
C HIS A 70 0.36 -15.27 0.06
N VAL A 71 0.64 -15.36 1.36
CA VAL A 71 1.98 -15.62 1.85
C VAL A 71 2.25 -17.12 1.73
N PRO A 72 3.27 -17.55 0.95
CA PRO A 72 3.67 -18.95 0.90
C PRO A 72 4.01 -19.46 2.31
N ALA A 73 3.46 -20.61 2.68
CA ALA A 73 3.76 -21.30 3.94
C ALA A 73 5.18 -21.87 3.97
#